data_AF-A0A9Q8QHL0-F1
#
_entry.id   AF-A0A9Q8QHL0-F1
#
_cell.length_a   1.000
_cell.length_b   1.000
_cell.length_c   1.000
_cell.angle_alpha   90.00
_cell.angle_beta   90.00
_cell.angle_gamma   90.00
#
_symmetry.space_group_name_H-M   'P 1'
#
loop_
_entity.id
_entity.type
_entity.pdbx_description
1 polymer ?
#
loop_
_entity_poly.entity_id
_entity_poly.type
_entity_poly.pdbx_seq_one_letter_code
_entity_poly.pdbx_strand_id
1 'polypeptide(L)'
;MLFNRLNPKIQPFYHSLEVPTSPREWPALPAGYPHRASINSFGFGGANAHAVIESYYMTPQGHGSLEIQHAQEEQPALPLGPYVFSAASEQSLVANLDAYSAYLARPDATTLNPRDLA
;
A
#
# COMPACT_ATOMS: atom_id res chain seq x y z
N MET A 1 1.74 4.11 22.42
CA MET A 1 0.62 4.91 21.87
C MET A 1 0.07 5.81 22.98
N LEU A 2 -0.33 7.05 22.66
CA LEU A 2 -0.61 8.12 23.65
C LEU A 2 -2.11 8.42 23.79
N PHE A 3 -2.96 7.40 23.95
CA PHE A 3 -4.40 7.55 24.19
C PHE A 3 -4.87 6.63 25.31
N ASN A 4 -4.99 7.17 26.53
CA ASN A 4 -5.39 6.41 27.72
C ASN A 4 -6.79 6.79 28.24
N ARG A 5 -7.30 7.97 27.86
CA ARG A 5 -8.59 8.50 28.31
C ARG A 5 -9.18 9.43 27.24
N LEU A 6 -10.45 9.23 26.91
CA LEU A 6 -11.19 10.15 26.03
C LEU A 6 -11.36 11.52 26.71
N ASN A 7 -11.12 12.60 25.96
CA ASN A 7 -11.34 13.95 26.47
C ASN A 7 -12.85 14.20 26.66
N PRO A 8 -13.32 14.61 27.86
CA PRO A 8 -14.73 14.90 28.11
C PRO A 8 -15.36 15.92 27.16
N LYS A 9 -14.55 16.88 26.64
CA LYS A 9 -15.02 17.88 25.66
C LYS A 9 -15.35 17.27 24.30
N ILE A 10 -14.78 16.10 23.98
CA ILE A 10 -14.98 15.40 22.70
C ILE A 10 -16.09 14.36 22.82
N GLN A 11 -16.40 13.88 24.04
CA GLN A 11 -17.40 12.84 24.29
C GLN A 11 -18.75 13.06 23.59
N PRO A 12 -19.31 14.29 23.52
CA PRO A 12 -20.56 14.53 22.78
C PRO A 12 -20.47 14.23 21.27
N PHE A 13 -19.28 14.27 20.68
CA PHE A 13 -19.03 14.10 19.25
C PHE A 13 -18.52 12.70 18.88
N TYR A 14 -18.39 11.79 19.86
CA TYR A 14 -17.69 10.51 19.67
C TYR A 14 -18.63 9.34 19.29
N HIS A 15 -19.94 9.57 19.15
CA HIS A 15 -20.95 8.50 19.05
C HIS A 15 -20.78 7.54 17.86
N SER A 16 -20.17 7.98 16.75
CA SER A 16 -19.94 7.18 15.53
C SER A 16 -18.46 7.01 15.20
N LEU A 17 -17.58 7.21 16.19
CA LEU A 17 -16.14 7.19 16.01
C LEU A 17 -15.50 6.25 17.02
N GLU A 18 -14.39 5.64 16.63
CA GLU A 18 -13.56 4.85 17.53
C GLU A 18 -12.08 5.14 17.29
N VAL A 19 -11.30 5.36 18.37
CA VAL A 19 -9.84 5.43 18.33
C VAL A 19 -9.28 4.01 18.51
N PRO A 20 -8.64 3.40 17.49
CA PRO A 20 -8.06 2.07 17.63
C PRO A 20 -6.89 2.10 18.61
N THR A 21 -6.97 1.29 19.68
CA THR A 21 -5.97 1.27 20.75
C THR A 21 -4.87 0.20 20.59
N SER A 22 -5.03 -0.68 19.61
CA SER A 22 -4.11 -1.74 19.23
C SER A 22 -4.21 -1.94 17.72
N PRO A 23 -3.28 -2.67 17.08
CA PRO A 23 -3.51 -3.16 15.73
C PRO A 23 -4.81 -3.97 15.68
N ARG A 24 -5.63 -3.70 14.67
CA ARG A 24 -6.90 -4.40 14.41
C ARG A 24 -6.99 -4.65 12.91
N GLU A 25 -7.67 -5.73 12.53
CA GLU A 25 -7.97 -5.98 11.13
C GLU A 25 -8.88 -4.88 10.57
N TRP A 26 -8.70 -4.59 9.28
CA TRP A 26 -9.59 -3.64 8.60
C TRP A 26 -10.99 -4.26 8.52
N PRO A 27 -12.07 -3.51 8.84
CA PRO A 27 -13.42 -4.05 8.78
C PRO A 27 -13.76 -4.66 7.42
N ALA A 28 -14.32 -5.87 7.41
CA ALA A 28 -14.76 -6.54 6.20
C ALA A 28 -15.84 -5.71 5.48
N LEU A 29 -15.70 -5.58 4.16
CA LEU A 29 -16.64 -4.88 3.31
C LEU A 29 -17.37 -5.87 2.40
N PRO A 30 -18.58 -5.52 1.92
CA PRO A 30 -19.25 -6.28 0.86
C PRO A 30 -18.37 -6.41 -0.38
N ALA A 31 -18.52 -7.50 -1.12
CA ALA A 31 -17.78 -7.73 -2.35
C ALA A 31 -17.96 -6.55 -3.34
N GLY A 32 -16.85 -6.12 -3.95
CA GLY A 32 -16.83 -5.00 -4.91
C GLY A 32 -16.63 -3.61 -4.29
N TYR A 33 -16.58 -3.48 -2.96
CA TYR A 33 -16.32 -2.20 -2.30
C TYR A 33 -14.84 -2.06 -1.90
N PRO A 34 -14.18 -0.95 -2.25
CA PRO A 34 -12.79 -0.73 -1.85
C PRO A 34 -12.71 -0.36 -0.36
N HIS A 35 -11.60 -0.72 0.29
CA HIS A 35 -11.27 -0.12 1.57
C HIS A 35 -11.05 1.37 1.36
N ARG A 36 -11.74 2.19 2.15
CA ARG A 36 -11.69 3.66 2.06
C ARG A 36 -11.23 4.26 3.37
N ALA A 37 -10.34 5.24 3.29
CA ALA A 37 -9.86 6.01 4.42
C ALA A 37 -9.93 7.51 4.13
N SER A 38 -10.13 8.30 5.18
CA SER A 38 -10.09 9.76 5.12
C SER A 38 -8.87 10.29 5.87
N ILE A 39 -8.15 11.22 5.25
CA ILE A 39 -7.03 11.96 5.85
C ILE A 39 -7.43 13.42 5.98
N ASN A 40 -7.29 13.97 7.19
CA ASN A 40 -7.55 15.37 7.49
C ASN A 40 -6.25 16.07 7.91
N SER A 41 -6.07 17.31 7.47
CA SER A 41 -4.99 18.20 7.90
C SER A 41 -5.52 19.60 8.15
N PHE A 42 -5.24 20.16 9.33
CA PHE A 42 -5.72 21.47 9.77
C PHE A 42 -4.53 22.34 10.16
N GLY A 43 -4.23 23.38 9.37
CA GLY A 43 -3.13 24.31 9.61
C GLY A 43 -3.53 25.42 10.57
N PHE A 44 -2.59 25.90 11.40
CA PHE A 44 -2.85 26.95 12.39
C PHE A 44 -3.37 28.27 11.78
N GLY A 45 -3.04 28.54 10.52
CA GLY A 45 -3.52 29.71 9.77
C GLY A 45 -4.96 29.58 9.24
N GLY A 46 -5.65 28.48 9.55
CA GLY A 46 -7.02 28.21 9.11
C GLY A 46 -7.16 27.48 7.77
N ALA A 47 -6.04 27.16 7.11
CA ALA A 47 -6.05 26.33 5.91
C ALA A 47 -6.36 24.87 6.26
N ASN A 48 -7.35 24.27 5.61
CA ASN A 48 -7.82 22.92 5.87
C ASN A 48 -7.74 22.08 4.59
N ALA A 49 -7.30 20.83 4.71
CA ALA A 49 -7.25 19.87 3.62
C ALA A 49 -7.89 18.54 4.03
N HIS A 50 -8.64 17.95 3.11
CA HIS A 50 -9.28 16.64 3.26
C HIS A 50 -9.01 15.79 2.03
N ALA A 51 -8.54 14.56 2.24
CA ALA A 51 -8.34 13.58 1.18
C ALA A 51 -9.08 12.28 1.52
N VAL A 52 -9.75 11.71 0.52
CA VAL A 52 -10.35 10.38 0.58
C VAL A 52 -9.53 9.46 -0.30
N ILE A 53 -9.06 8.34 0.26
CA ILE A 53 -8.22 7.36 -0.42
C ILE A 53 -8.95 6.04 -0.46
N GLU A 54 -8.88 5.36 -1.60
CA GLU A 54 -9.41 4.03 -1.81
C GLU A 54 -8.30 3.05 -2.17
N SER A 55 -8.39 1.84 -1.65
CA SER A 55 -7.55 0.73 -2.10
C SER A 55 -7.84 0.42 -3.56
N TYR A 56 -6.78 0.33 -4.37
CA TYR A 56 -6.91 -0.16 -5.73
C TYR A 56 -7.00 -1.69 -5.72
N TYR A 57 -8.14 -2.22 -6.19
CA TYR A 57 -8.30 -3.64 -6.46
C TYR A 57 -8.46 -3.85 -7.96
N MET A 58 -7.67 -4.76 -8.52
CA MET A 58 -7.98 -5.33 -9.82
C MET A 58 -9.18 -6.27 -9.64
N THR A 59 -10.39 -5.71 -9.62
CA THR A 59 -11.59 -6.52 -9.82
C THR A 59 -11.73 -6.79 -11.32
N PRO A 60 -11.98 -8.04 -11.76
CA PRO A 60 -12.32 -8.35 -13.16
C PRO A 60 -13.57 -7.61 -13.66
N GLN A 61 -14.31 -6.96 -12.76
CA GLN A 61 -15.46 -6.11 -13.06
C GLN A 61 -15.25 -4.78 -12.35
N GLY A 62 -14.63 -3.84 -13.06
CA GLY A 62 -14.49 -2.45 -12.62
C GLY A 62 -15.76 -1.66 -12.95
N HIS A 63 -16.27 -0.90 -11.98
CA HIS A 63 -17.07 0.28 -12.28
C HIS A 63 -16.12 1.37 -12.79
N GLY A 64 -15.81 1.31 -14.09
CA GLY A 64 -14.82 2.16 -14.74
C GLY A 64 -14.20 1.37 -15.88
N SER A 65 -14.84 1.44 -17.04
CA SER A 65 -14.42 0.80 -18.29
C SER A 65 -13.03 1.24 -18.74
N LEU A 66 -12.01 0.56 -18.26
CA LEU A 66 -10.83 0.21 -19.04
C LEU A 66 -10.64 -1.28 -18.80
N GLU A 67 -11.29 -2.09 -19.63
CA GLU A 67 -11.05 -3.52 -19.71
C GLU A 67 -9.60 -3.73 -20.15
N ILE A 68 -8.68 -3.82 -19.21
CA ILE A 68 -7.41 -4.48 -19.46
C ILE A 68 -7.72 -5.97 -19.35
N GLN A 69 -8.10 -6.56 -20.48
CA GLN A 69 -8.10 -8.00 -20.66
C GLN A 69 -6.64 -8.46 -20.47
N HIS A 70 -6.25 -8.83 -19.26
CA HIS A 70 -5.08 -9.68 -19.06
C HIS A 70 -5.47 -11.04 -19.66
N ALA A 71 -5.22 -11.19 -20.96
CA ALA A 71 -5.02 -12.50 -21.53
C ALA A 71 -3.94 -13.17 -20.66
N GLN A 72 -4.26 -14.34 -20.09
CA GLN A 72 -3.24 -15.29 -19.71
C GLN A 72 -2.57 -15.74 -21.01
N GLU A 73 -1.76 -14.88 -21.60
CA GLU A 73 -0.75 -15.31 -22.55
C GLU A 73 0.21 -16.16 -21.74
N GLU A 74 0.27 -17.45 -22.06
CA GLU A 74 1.42 -18.29 -21.73
C GLU A 74 2.66 -17.63 -22.34
N GLN A 75 3.23 -16.68 -21.60
CA GLN A 75 4.39 -15.93 -22.05
C GLN A 75 5.55 -16.91 -22.18
N PRO A 76 6.16 -17.02 -23.38
CA PRO A 76 7.22 -17.97 -23.64
C PRO A 76 8.31 -17.87 -22.57
N ALA A 77 8.96 -18.99 -22.29
CA ALA A 77 10.08 -19.11 -21.36
C ALA A 77 11.30 -18.32 -21.88
N LEU A 78 11.22 -16.99 -21.91
CA LEU A 78 12.38 -16.14 -22.10
C LEU A 78 13.31 -16.37 -20.90
N PRO A 79 14.62 -16.58 -21.13
CA PRO A 79 15.58 -16.73 -20.05
C PRO A 79 15.57 -15.47 -19.19
N LEU A 80 15.68 -15.63 -17.87
CA LEU A 80 15.97 -14.52 -16.94
C LEU A 80 17.19 -13.77 -17.50
N GLY A 81 16.97 -12.51 -17.91
CA GLY A 81 18.05 -11.63 -18.36
C GLY A 81 18.93 -11.19 -17.19
N PRO A 82 20.05 -10.49 -17.46
CA PRO A 82 20.81 -9.88 -16.38
C PRO A 82 19.93 -8.83 -15.66
N TYR A 83 19.88 -8.89 -14.33
CA TYR A 83 19.31 -7.82 -13.52
C TYR A 83 20.25 -6.61 -13.59
N VAL A 84 19.75 -5.50 -14.13
CA VAL A 84 20.54 -4.29 -14.33
C VAL A 84 20.44 -3.41 -13.09
N PHE A 85 21.60 -3.05 -12.53
CA PHE A 85 21.71 -2.12 -11.41
C PHE A 85 22.55 -0.91 -11.82
N SER A 86 22.16 0.27 -11.34
CA SER A 86 22.96 1.48 -11.51
C SER A 86 22.84 2.36 -10.28
N ALA A 87 23.87 3.19 -10.05
CA ALA A 87 23.89 4.19 -9.01
C ALA A 87 24.91 5.29 -9.34
N ALA A 88 24.79 6.45 -8.70
CA ALA A 88 25.67 7.60 -8.95
C ALA A 88 27.10 7.43 -8.38
N SER A 89 27.33 6.43 -7.54
CA SER A 89 28.65 6.10 -6.98
C SER A 89 28.76 4.61 -6.71
N GLU A 90 29.99 4.11 -6.60
CA GLU A 90 30.28 2.73 -6.20
C GLU A 90 29.65 2.40 -4.84
N GLN A 91 29.80 3.29 -3.86
CA GLN A 91 29.23 3.12 -2.53
C GLN A 91 27.70 2.96 -2.58
N SER A 92 27.01 3.77 -3.39
CA SER A 92 25.56 3.67 -3.58
C SER A 92 25.16 2.40 -4.32
N LEU A 93 25.98 1.92 -5.26
CA LEU A 93 25.73 0.68 -5.98
C LEU A 93 25.79 -0.53 -5.03
N VAL A 94 26.83 -0.59 -4.20
CA VAL A 94 26.97 -1.64 -3.17
C VAL A 94 25.80 -1.60 -2.20
N ALA A 95 25.43 -0.42 -1.69
CA ALA A 95 24.29 -0.27 -0.77
C ALA A 95 22.96 -0.72 -1.40
N ASN A 96 22.73 -0.42 -2.69
CA ASN A 96 21.57 -0.93 -3.42
C ASN A 96 21.59 -2.47 -3.49
N LEU A 97 22.70 -3.06 -3.92
CA LEU A 97 22.83 -4.53 -4.03
C LEU A 97 22.60 -5.23 -2.69
N ASP A 98 23.12 -4.68 -1.59
CA ASP A 98 22.89 -5.20 -0.24
C ASP A 98 21.41 -5.11 0.14
N ALA A 99 20.73 -4.00 -0.17
CA ALA A 99 19.31 -3.83 0.11
C ALA A 99 18.43 -4.81 -0.69
N TYR A 100 18.73 -5.04 -1.97
CA TYR A 100 18.04 -6.05 -2.78
C TYR A 100 18.30 -7.46 -2.27
N SER A 101 19.55 -7.79 -1.92
CA SER A 101 19.90 -9.10 -1.36
C SER A 101 19.12 -9.36 -0.05
N ALA A 102 19.08 -8.38 0.85
CA ALA A 102 18.33 -8.46 2.10
C ALA A 102 16.81 -8.57 1.87
N TYR A 103 16.28 -7.91 0.83
CA TYR A 103 14.86 -8.03 0.45
C TYR A 103 14.53 -9.43 -0.07
N LEU A 104 15.37 -9.99 -0.95
CA LEU A 104 15.16 -11.31 -1.54
C LEU A 104 15.35 -12.46 -0.54
N ALA A 105 16.16 -12.25 0.50
CA ALA A 105 16.39 -13.24 1.56
C ALA A 105 15.22 -13.36 2.56
N ARG A 106 14.17 -12.53 2.44
CA ARG A 106 13.04 -12.59 3.37
C ARG A 106 12.19 -13.86 3.16
N PRO A 107 11.64 -14.47 4.22
CA PRO A 107 10.86 -15.71 4.08
C PRO A 107 9.57 -15.58 3.25
N ASP A 108 9.01 -14.38 3.16
CA ASP A 108 7.82 -14.03 2.37
C ASP A 108 8.12 -13.72 0.90
N ALA A 109 9.40 -13.65 0.51
CA ALA A 109 9.83 -13.38 -0.85
C ALA A 109 9.51 -14.51 -1.85
N THR A 110 9.01 -15.67 -1.39
CA THR A 110 8.66 -16.82 -2.23
C THR A 110 7.51 -16.57 -3.21
N THR A 111 6.72 -15.50 -3.00
CA THR A 111 5.64 -15.12 -3.93
C THR A 111 6.11 -14.15 -5.02
N LEU A 112 7.37 -13.72 -5.01
CA LEU A 112 7.90 -12.83 -6.04
C LEU A 112 8.11 -13.57 -7.36
N ASN A 113 7.60 -13.00 -8.44
CA ASN A 113 7.93 -13.45 -9.78
C ASN A 113 9.25 -12.80 -10.20
N PRO A 114 10.32 -13.57 -10.47
CA PRO A 114 11.62 -13.00 -10.85
C PRO A 114 11.58 -12.17 -12.14
N ARG A 115 10.53 -12.30 -12.96
CA ARG A 115 10.31 -11.49 -14.17
C ARG A 115 9.84 -10.07 -13.87
N ASP A 116 9.17 -9.84 -12.74
CA ASP A 116 8.74 -8.50 -12.33
C ASP A 116 9.91 -7.66 -11.79
N LEU A 117 11.09 -8.27 -11.63
CA LEU A 117 12.31 -7.66 -11.12
C LEU A 117 13.27 -7.19 -12.23
N ALA A 118 13.01 -7.55 -13.50
CA ALA A 118 13.89 -7.29 -14.65
C ALA A 118 13.29 -6.30 -15.64
#